data_AF-A0A0D1ZYU3-F1
#
_entry.id   AF-A0A0D1ZYU3-F1
#
_cell.length_a   1.000
_cell.length_b   1.000
_cell.length_c   1.000
_cell.angle_alpha   90.00
_cell.angle_beta   90.00
_cell.angle_gamma   90.00
#
_symmetry.space_group_name_H-M   'P 1'
#
loop_
_entity.id
_entity.type
_entity.pdbx_description
1 polymer ?
#
loop_
_entity_poly.entity_id
_entity_poly.type
_entity_poly.pdbx_seq_one_letter_code
_entity_poly.pdbx_strand_id
1 'polypeptide(L)'
;MLIITKRVQSAVQRLVGGSKRANLLSPSSSCGFFVTLGCAPASIKAHGASRTQGPEPRRCPSIYSHQESCWPLLASYSSARACQNSSCQEMADHEVAGKIILDEVEETLKKLLLDVAEFIEKNPLPSEAETSAVLLPDELKKAPLELRFAGGWVRDKLLGTPSHDIDVAINKMTGEQFGERLKEYLDVPGNAERYGLGDAKKKAGSLTKIEKNPEASKNLETVTTKILGLDVDFVNLRKETYTEESRNPVVEFGTPEEDALRRDATINALFYNITTGQLEDLTGRGLSDMKNKIIRTPLEPYTTFKDDPLRVLRLIRFASRLGYEIDAETKKFMGNEDIRKFFLAKITKERVWTEFEKMLKGPDPRRALSIIHELDLYRTIFIDPANPKLYEPDTKNWAEAYNTWHDLLDDGNELASTLVKSKDECFLSWFLASMIPWADAPEPTPLKSGKIPPPLATQVAVAAFKPPNHVLNVLTPSIAHLLAIREIKDRREKARDSLGMAIRRWGASWRSQVIFAMLYEIYTEPGKKADILAHYSEFMAHITSLGILDAHLFKPLVDGTALAKALNAKPGPWMKAALDVVMAWQLRNPDITDPAAAIEEVKLSDVVDTSTLAPPAKKQKKGQS
;
A
#
# COMPACT_ATOMS: atom_id res chain seq x y z
N MET A 1 48.06 37.73 -20.64
CA MET A 1 47.86 38.28 -19.28
C MET A 1 46.67 37.56 -18.67
N LEU A 2 46.65 37.03 -17.45
CA LEU A 2 47.68 36.60 -16.47
C LEU A 2 47.08 35.26 -15.92
N ILE A 3 47.71 34.08 -15.93
CA ILE A 3 48.92 33.61 -15.22
C ILE A 3 48.93 34.13 -13.76
N ILE A 4 48.74 33.30 -12.74
CA ILE A 4 49.77 32.53 -11.98
C ILE A 4 49.01 31.65 -10.95
N THR A 5 49.32 30.39 -10.58
CA THR A 5 50.03 29.20 -11.15
C THR A 5 49.34 27.95 -10.49
N LYS A 6 49.84 26.74 -10.18
CA LYS A 6 51.14 26.01 -10.20
C LYS A 6 50.84 24.48 -10.03
N ARG A 7 51.84 23.59 -10.23
CA ARG A 7 51.81 22.13 -9.94
C ARG A 7 50.69 21.34 -10.68
N VAL A 8 50.85 20.85 -11.91
CA VAL A 8 52.00 20.30 -12.69
C VAL A 8 52.44 18.89 -12.27
N GLN A 9 52.46 17.97 -13.26
CA GLN A 9 53.07 16.61 -13.29
C GLN A 9 52.41 15.51 -12.41
N SER A 10 52.39 14.21 -12.78
CA SER A 10 52.79 13.49 -14.01
C SER A 10 52.34 12.00 -13.94
N ALA A 11 52.18 11.19 -15.01
CA ALA A 11 51.78 11.35 -16.42
C ALA A 11 51.79 9.95 -17.12
N VAL A 12 51.54 9.91 -18.44
CA VAL A 12 51.90 8.84 -19.41
C VAL A 12 51.22 7.45 -19.25
N GLN A 13 49.97 7.43 -19.70
CA GLN A 13 49.41 6.39 -20.58
C GLN A 13 50.37 5.98 -21.73
N ARG A 14 50.47 4.66 -22.07
CA ARG A 14 50.95 3.97 -23.33
C ARG A 14 51.29 2.49 -22.97
N LEU A 15 51.21 1.42 -23.81
CA LEU A 15 50.81 1.17 -25.21
C LEU A 15 50.46 -0.34 -25.41
N VAL A 16 49.54 -0.68 -26.34
CA VAL A 16 49.42 -1.95 -27.13
C VAL A 16 49.23 -3.29 -26.36
N GLY A 17 48.45 -4.28 -26.83
CA GLY A 17 47.53 -4.37 -27.97
C GLY A 17 47.42 -5.79 -28.58
N GLY A 18 46.21 -6.20 -29.00
CA GLY A 18 45.90 -7.51 -29.63
C GLY A 18 45.51 -8.61 -28.61
N SER A 19 44.56 -9.55 -28.78
CA SER A 19 43.62 -10.01 -29.84
C SER A 19 43.87 -11.45 -30.33
N LYS A 20 43.03 -12.42 -29.85
CA LYS A 20 42.32 -13.48 -30.64
C LYS A 20 41.82 -14.68 -29.81
N ARG A 21 40.56 -15.09 -30.07
CA ARG A 21 40.00 -16.49 -30.05
C ARG A 21 40.01 -17.26 -28.70
N ALA A 22 39.27 -18.36 -28.51
CA ALA A 22 37.95 -18.81 -29.03
C ALA A 22 37.45 -20.03 -28.21
N ASN A 23 36.16 -20.40 -28.38
CA ASN A 23 35.43 -21.54 -27.79
C ASN A 23 36.23 -22.84 -27.55
N LEU A 24 35.87 -23.61 -26.50
CA LEU A 24 35.20 -24.93 -26.66
C LEU A 24 34.69 -25.57 -25.35
N LEU A 25 33.76 -26.52 -25.53
CA LEU A 25 33.30 -27.60 -24.63
C LEU A 25 32.43 -27.30 -23.39
N SER A 26 31.24 -27.91 -23.42
CA SER A 26 30.42 -28.31 -22.25
C SER A 26 30.90 -29.65 -21.68
N PRO A 27 30.33 -30.11 -20.54
CA PRO A 27 29.30 -31.14 -20.70
C PRO A 27 28.07 -30.96 -19.79
N SER A 28 27.03 -31.75 -20.08
CA SER A 28 25.75 -31.83 -19.37
C SER A 28 25.74 -32.89 -18.27
N SER A 29 25.03 -32.64 -17.16
CA SER A 29 24.53 -33.66 -16.23
C SER A 29 23.11 -33.31 -15.78
N SER A 30 22.24 -34.31 -15.57
CA SER A 30 20.81 -34.12 -15.34
C SER A 30 20.27 -34.92 -14.15
N CYS A 31 19.56 -34.24 -13.24
CA CYS A 31 18.54 -34.79 -12.33
C CYS A 31 17.61 -33.63 -11.91
N GLY A 32 16.35 -33.84 -11.56
CA GLY A 32 15.65 -35.13 -11.41
C GLY A 32 14.73 -35.14 -10.18
N PHE A 33 13.95 -34.07 -9.96
CA PHE A 33 13.11 -33.95 -8.76
C PHE A 33 11.89 -34.87 -8.86
N PHE A 34 11.86 -35.89 -7.99
CA PHE A 34 10.71 -36.78 -7.82
C PHE A 34 9.62 -36.13 -6.96
N VAL A 35 8.39 -36.59 -7.13
CA VAL A 35 7.19 -36.13 -6.42
C VAL A 35 6.76 -37.21 -5.42
N THR A 36 5.93 -36.81 -4.44
CA THR A 36 5.21 -37.61 -3.43
C THR A 36 5.96 -37.96 -2.14
N LEU A 37 5.41 -37.48 -1.03
CA LEU A 37 5.04 -38.30 0.12
C LEU A 37 3.84 -37.63 0.80
N GLY A 38 2.68 -38.31 0.79
CA GLY A 38 1.44 -37.78 1.35
C GLY A 38 1.21 -38.28 2.78
N CYS A 39 0.68 -37.41 3.65
CA CYS A 39 0.18 -37.81 4.96
C CYS A 39 -1.31 -38.15 4.88
N ALA A 40 -1.71 -39.25 5.50
CA ALA A 40 -3.11 -39.65 5.66
C ALA A 40 -3.47 -39.75 7.15
N PRO A 41 -4.65 -39.25 7.57
CA PRO A 41 -5.24 -39.59 8.86
C PRO A 41 -6.16 -40.81 8.73
N ALA A 42 -6.23 -41.65 9.76
CA ALA A 42 -7.15 -42.79 9.84
C ALA A 42 -8.26 -42.53 10.86
N SER A 43 -9.48 -43.02 10.62
CA SER A 43 -10.49 -43.17 11.69
C SER A 43 -11.53 -44.26 11.41
N ILE A 44 -11.49 -45.31 12.26
CA ILE A 44 -12.60 -45.97 12.99
C ILE A 44 -13.92 -46.34 12.26
N LYS A 45 -14.42 -47.55 12.55
CA LYS A 45 -15.71 -48.12 12.06
C LYS A 45 -16.80 -48.13 13.15
N ALA A 46 -18.05 -47.83 12.77
CA ALA A 46 -19.30 -48.36 13.35
C ALA A 46 -20.43 -48.22 12.29
N HIS A 47 -21.15 -49.25 11.81
CA HIS A 47 -22.15 -50.12 12.47
C HIS A 47 -23.57 -49.52 12.70
N GLY A 48 -24.20 -49.05 11.60
CA GLY A 48 -25.45 -49.58 11.02
C GLY A 48 -26.77 -49.73 11.83
N ALA A 49 -27.85 -49.16 11.28
CA ALA A 49 -29.26 -49.60 11.41
C ALA A 49 -30.05 -49.18 10.13
N SER A 50 -31.30 -49.63 9.92
CA SER A 50 -31.94 -49.56 8.58
C SER A 50 -33.46 -49.27 8.54
N ARG A 51 -33.93 -48.93 7.31
CA ARG A 51 -35.32 -48.73 6.80
C ARG A 51 -35.87 -47.30 6.99
N THR A 52 -36.80 -46.80 6.15
CA THR A 52 -37.65 -47.46 5.11
C THR A 52 -37.69 -46.66 3.78
N GLN A 53 -38.73 -46.83 2.96
CA GLN A 53 -39.08 -46.14 1.70
C GLN A 53 -40.57 -45.68 1.83
N GLY A 54 -41.18 -44.77 1.06
CA GLY A 54 -40.89 -43.96 -0.14
C GLY A 54 -42.23 -43.32 -0.59
N PRO A 55 -42.45 -42.82 -1.84
CA PRO A 55 -41.54 -42.50 -2.95
C PRO A 55 -41.68 -41.05 -3.51
N GLU A 56 -40.85 -40.66 -4.49
CA GLU A 56 -40.90 -39.37 -5.22
C GLU A 56 -41.45 -39.47 -6.66
N PRO A 57 -41.80 -38.34 -7.30
CA PRO A 57 -41.77 -38.14 -8.74
C PRO A 57 -40.60 -37.22 -9.21
N ARG A 58 -39.40 -37.80 -9.34
CA ARG A 58 -38.27 -37.47 -10.25
C ARG A 58 -38.05 -36.01 -10.72
N ARG A 59 -36.84 -35.48 -10.45
CA ARG A 59 -36.13 -34.53 -11.35
C ARG A 59 -34.80 -35.14 -11.82
N CYS A 60 -34.30 -34.72 -12.98
CA CYS A 60 -32.95 -35.05 -13.46
C CYS A 60 -31.89 -34.10 -12.86
N PRO A 61 -30.62 -34.53 -12.71
CA PRO A 61 -29.65 -33.84 -11.86
C PRO A 61 -28.90 -32.70 -12.56
N SER A 62 -28.70 -31.60 -11.83
CA SER A 62 -27.72 -30.56 -12.16
C SER A 62 -26.40 -30.83 -11.43
N ILE A 63 -25.30 -31.02 -12.17
CA ILE A 63 -23.95 -31.12 -11.59
C ILE A 63 -23.25 -29.77 -11.71
N TYR A 64 -23.27 -28.97 -10.64
CA TYR A 64 -22.24 -27.95 -10.34
C TYR A 64 -22.24 -27.69 -8.84
N SER A 65 -21.06 -27.76 -8.21
CA SER A 65 -20.88 -27.65 -6.76
C SER A 65 -19.76 -26.65 -6.44
N HIS A 66 -19.91 -25.91 -5.34
CA HIS A 66 -18.94 -24.97 -4.78
C HIS A 66 -18.63 -23.72 -5.63
N GLN A 67 -19.58 -22.78 -5.63
CA GLN A 67 -19.21 -21.39 -5.36
C GLN A 67 -19.17 -21.20 -3.84
N GLU A 68 -18.02 -20.86 -3.27
CA GLU A 68 -17.96 -20.26 -1.93
C GLU A 68 -18.07 -18.74 -2.06
N SER A 69 -18.63 -18.08 -1.04
CA SER A 69 -19.23 -16.75 -1.18
C SER A 69 -18.21 -15.60 -1.17
N CYS A 70 -18.28 -14.71 -2.15
CA CYS A 70 -17.49 -13.46 -2.19
C CYS A 70 -17.95 -12.37 -1.20
N TRP A 71 -18.91 -12.68 -0.31
CA TRP A 71 -19.48 -11.74 0.65
C TRP A 71 -18.51 -11.15 1.70
N PRO A 72 -17.47 -11.84 2.22
CA PRO A 72 -16.79 -11.40 3.43
C PRO A 72 -15.93 -10.14 3.29
N LEU A 73 -15.63 -9.65 2.08
CA LEU A 73 -14.77 -8.47 1.90
C LEU A 73 -15.52 -7.14 2.10
N LEU A 74 -16.65 -6.92 1.42
CA LEU A 74 -17.50 -5.75 1.70
C LEU A 74 -18.14 -5.86 3.08
N ALA A 75 -18.51 -7.08 3.50
CA ALA A 75 -18.88 -7.34 4.88
C ALA A 75 -17.75 -6.97 5.85
N SER A 76 -16.46 -7.14 5.53
CA SER A 76 -15.35 -6.69 6.39
C SER A 76 -15.10 -5.18 6.38
N TYR A 77 -15.51 -4.46 5.33
CA TYR A 77 -15.48 -2.99 5.31
C TYR A 77 -16.60 -2.44 6.19
N SER A 78 -17.83 -2.89 5.92
CA SER A 78 -19.02 -2.60 6.72
C SER A 78 -18.91 -3.11 8.16
N SER A 79 -18.22 -4.23 8.45
CA SER A 79 -18.07 -4.79 9.80
C SER A 79 -16.81 -4.36 10.55
N ALA A 80 -15.74 -3.92 9.90
CA ALA A 80 -14.74 -3.11 10.58
C ALA A 80 -15.41 -1.84 11.12
N ARG A 81 -16.24 -1.21 10.28
CA ARG A 81 -17.05 -0.05 10.64
C ARG A 81 -18.19 -0.37 11.62
N ALA A 82 -18.81 -1.55 11.57
CA ALA A 82 -19.86 -1.94 12.50
C ALA A 82 -19.29 -2.34 13.87
N CYS A 83 -18.20 -3.11 13.94
CA CYS A 83 -17.51 -3.39 15.20
C CYS A 83 -16.91 -2.11 15.81
N GLN A 84 -16.61 -1.09 15.00
CA GLN A 84 -16.24 0.25 15.49
C GLN A 84 -17.46 1.10 15.88
N ASN A 85 -18.58 1.05 15.16
CA ASN A 85 -19.77 1.84 15.46
C ASN A 85 -20.58 1.26 16.63
N SER A 86 -20.79 -0.06 16.71
CA SER A 86 -21.48 -0.68 17.85
C SER A 86 -20.67 -0.50 19.14
N SER A 87 -19.34 -0.68 19.09
CA SER A 87 -18.49 -0.32 20.24
C SER A 87 -18.54 1.19 20.52
N CYS A 88 -18.39 2.08 19.53
CA CYS A 88 -18.42 3.53 19.76
C CYS A 88 -19.79 4.12 20.13
N GLN A 89 -20.90 3.41 19.92
CA GLN A 89 -22.26 3.86 20.25
C GLN A 89 -22.81 3.22 21.53
N GLU A 90 -22.37 2.02 21.91
CA GLU A 90 -22.66 1.45 23.25
C GLU A 90 -21.63 1.85 24.32
N MET A 91 -20.41 2.28 23.96
CA MET A 91 -19.42 2.81 24.91
C MET A 91 -19.53 4.33 25.17
N ALA A 92 -20.70 4.92 24.91
CA ALA A 92 -20.97 6.35 25.10
C ALA A 92 -21.17 6.78 26.58
N ASP A 93 -20.50 6.12 27.54
CA ASP A 93 -20.47 6.51 28.96
C ASP A 93 -19.22 6.06 29.74
N HIS A 94 -18.16 5.57 29.06
CA HIS A 94 -16.91 5.24 29.75
C HIS A 94 -16.13 6.50 30.16
N GLU A 95 -15.91 6.67 31.47
CA GLU A 95 -14.98 7.68 31.98
C GLU A 95 -13.56 7.43 31.44
N VAL A 96 -12.96 8.44 30.80
CA VAL A 96 -11.54 8.46 30.41
C VAL A 96 -10.64 8.73 31.63
N ALA A 97 -10.90 7.99 32.71
CA ALA A 97 -10.07 7.81 33.90
C ALA A 97 -9.55 6.36 33.97
N GLY A 98 -9.56 5.65 32.83
CA GLY A 98 -9.13 4.27 32.69
C GLY A 98 -7.65 4.10 33.04
N LYS A 99 -7.39 3.52 34.22
CA LYS A 99 -6.05 3.02 34.57
C LYS A 99 -5.62 2.01 33.50
N ILE A 100 -4.44 2.19 32.92
CA ILE A 100 -3.88 1.23 31.96
C ILE A 100 -3.71 -0.13 32.65
N ILE A 101 -4.37 -1.14 32.09
CA ILE A 101 -4.23 -2.54 32.44
C ILE A 101 -3.38 -3.18 31.35
N LEU A 102 -2.26 -3.76 31.77
CA LEU A 102 -1.40 -4.56 30.90
C LEU A 102 -1.91 -6.01 30.87
N ASP A 103 -1.72 -6.68 29.74
CA ASP A 103 -1.94 -8.14 29.64
C ASP A 103 -0.73 -8.95 30.12
N GLU A 104 -0.84 -10.28 30.12
CA GLU A 104 0.21 -11.19 30.61
C GLU A 104 1.54 -11.06 29.84
N VAL A 105 1.47 -10.73 28.54
CA VAL A 105 2.65 -10.56 27.69
C VAL A 105 3.29 -9.20 27.96
N GLU A 106 2.49 -8.16 28.08
CA GLU A 106 2.93 -6.80 28.39
C GLU A 106 3.49 -6.65 29.82
N GLU A 107 2.90 -7.29 30.84
CA GLU A 107 3.50 -7.35 32.19
C GLU A 107 4.82 -8.14 32.17
N THR A 108 4.92 -9.21 31.36
CA THR A 108 6.18 -9.96 31.19
C THR A 108 7.24 -9.10 30.51
N LEU A 109 6.88 -8.33 29.48
CA LEU A 109 7.77 -7.36 28.81
C LEU A 109 8.21 -6.25 29.77
N LYS A 110 7.27 -5.60 30.47
CA LYS A 110 7.56 -4.58 31.50
C LYS A 110 8.51 -5.11 32.57
N LYS A 111 8.27 -6.33 33.07
CA LYS A 111 9.15 -6.97 34.05
C LYS A 111 10.56 -7.17 33.51
N LEU A 112 10.70 -7.71 32.29
CA LEU A 112 12.00 -7.84 31.61
C LEU A 112 12.71 -6.48 31.49
N LEU A 113 12.01 -5.44 31.04
CA LEU A 113 12.57 -4.10 30.87
C LEU A 113 13.04 -3.47 32.18
N LEU A 114 12.30 -3.69 33.29
CA LEU A 114 12.70 -3.20 34.62
C LEU A 114 13.87 -3.97 35.21
N ASP A 115 13.91 -5.30 35.08
CA ASP A 115 15.05 -6.16 35.47
C ASP A 115 16.33 -5.77 34.68
N VAL A 116 16.18 -5.44 33.40
CA VAL A 116 17.27 -4.95 32.52
C VAL A 116 17.72 -3.55 32.94
N ALA A 117 16.80 -2.64 33.28
CA ALA A 117 17.14 -1.33 33.80
C ALA A 117 17.93 -1.43 35.13
N GLU A 118 17.50 -2.30 36.04
CA GLU A 118 18.22 -2.56 37.29
C GLU A 118 19.61 -3.17 37.06
N PHE A 119 19.76 -4.04 36.06
CA PHE A 119 21.06 -4.59 35.64
C PHE A 119 21.99 -3.50 35.08
N ILE A 120 21.47 -2.54 34.31
CA ILE A 120 22.24 -1.40 33.79
C ILE A 120 22.72 -0.50 34.92
N GLU A 121 21.88 -0.19 35.91
CA GLU A 121 22.27 0.63 37.06
C GLU A 121 23.33 -0.06 37.95
N LYS A 122 23.25 -1.39 38.08
CA LYS A 122 24.26 -2.20 38.80
C LYS A 122 25.56 -2.38 38.01
N ASN A 123 25.54 -2.19 36.69
CA ASN A 123 26.66 -2.42 35.78
C ASN A 123 26.75 -1.25 34.77
N PRO A 124 27.11 -0.03 35.23
CA PRO A 124 27.19 1.14 34.37
C PRO A 124 28.30 1.02 33.31
N LEU A 125 28.14 1.74 32.20
CA LEU A 125 29.14 1.82 31.14
C LEU A 125 30.44 2.51 31.64
N PRO A 126 31.63 2.08 31.18
CA PRO A 126 32.88 2.80 31.44
C PRO A 126 32.83 4.22 30.88
N SER A 127 33.39 5.21 31.59
CA SER A 127 33.36 6.62 31.20
C SER A 127 34.08 6.96 29.89
N GLU A 128 34.91 6.05 29.38
CA GLU A 128 35.60 6.17 28.10
C GLU A 128 34.77 5.61 26.92
N ALA A 129 33.58 5.04 27.19
CA ALA A 129 32.66 4.48 26.20
C ALA A 129 31.53 5.44 25.78
N GLU A 130 31.68 6.76 26.02
CA GLU A 130 30.77 7.79 25.49
C GLU A 130 30.99 8.01 23.98
N THR A 131 30.68 7.00 23.17
CA THR A 131 30.85 6.98 21.70
C THR A 131 29.58 7.32 20.90
N SER A 132 28.46 7.61 21.58
CA SER A 132 27.23 8.10 20.95
C SER A 132 27.44 9.49 20.34
N ALA A 133 26.74 9.81 19.26
CA ALA A 133 26.84 11.11 18.60
C ALA A 133 26.18 12.27 19.38
N VAL A 134 25.46 11.98 20.47
CA VAL A 134 24.71 12.96 21.27
C VAL A 134 25.24 13.00 22.70
N LEU A 135 25.64 14.18 23.17
CA LEU A 135 26.13 14.38 24.55
C LEU A 135 24.97 14.26 25.55
N LEU A 136 25.16 13.44 26.58
CA LEU A 136 24.22 13.25 27.68
C LEU A 136 24.44 14.34 28.77
N PRO A 137 23.44 15.18 29.11
CA PRO A 137 23.57 16.18 30.17
C PRO A 137 23.90 15.61 31.55
N ASP A 138 24.74 16.32 32.32
CA ASP A 138 25.20 15.92 33.66
C ASP A 138 24.07 15.77 34.71
N GLU A 139 22.88 16.32 34.43
CA GLU A 139 21.67 16.14 35.23
C GLU A 139 21.06 14.75 34.97
N LEU A 140 20.95 14.35 33.70
CA LEU A 140 20.48 13.02 33.30
C LEU A 140 21.49 11.92 33.65
N LYS A 141 22.80 12.22 33.69
CA LYS A 141 23.83 11.30 34.23
C LYS A 141 23.59 10.93 35.71
N LYS A 142 22.88 11.76 36.48
CA LYS A 142 22.56 11.56 37.90
C LYS A 142 21.14 11.04 38.15
N ALA A 143 20.29 11.02 37.12
CA ALA A 143 18.93 10.53 37.21
C ALA A 143 18.89 8.97 37.23
N PRO A 144 17.88 8.37 37.87
CA PRO A 144 17.61 6.93 37.70
C PRO A 144 17.20 6.65 36.24
N LEU A 145 17.43 5.43 35.79
CA LEU A 145 16.98 4.95 34.48
C LEU A 145 15.45 4.79 34.50
N GLU A 146 14.76 5.62 33.73
CA GLU A 146 13.31 5.58 33.58
C GLU A 146 12.92 5.13 32.18
N LEU A 147 11.92 4.25 32.12
CA LEU A 147 11.35 3.70 30.90
C LEU A 147 9.86 4.04 30.80
N ARG A 148 9.42 4.43 29.62
CA ARG A 148 8.02 4.79 29.32
C ARG A 148 7.57 4.09 28.05
N PHE A 149 6.40 3.44 28.06
CA PHE A 149 5.69 3.16 26.82
C PHE A 149 5.09 4.47 26.30
N ALA A 150 5.20 4.75 25.00
CA ALA A 150 4.92 6.08 24.46
C ALA A 150 3.86 6.09 23.35
N GLY A 151 3.18 7.23 23.23
CA GLY A 151 2.43 7.65 22.05
C GLY A 151 1.39 6.67 21.52
N GLY A 152 1.70 6.02 20.40
CA GLY A 152 0.73 5.25 19.62
C GLY A 152 0.09 4.10 20.41
N TRP A 153 0.91 3.33 21.12
CA TRP A 153 0.45 2.23 21.98
C TRP A 153 -0.39 2.76 23.15
N VAL A 154 0.04 3.83 23.82
CA VAL A 154 -0.66 4.40 24.99
C VAL A 154 -2.08 4.85 24.62
N ARG A 155 -2.21 5.55 23.49
CA ARG A 155 -3.48 5.96 22.90
C ARG A 155 -4.37 4.75 22.59
N ASP A 156 -3.84 3.76 21.87
CA ASP A 156 -4.66 2.64 21.39
C ASP A 156 -5.08 1.72 22.54
N LYS A 157 -4.23 1.54 23.57
CA LYS A 157 -4.56 0.84 24.82
C LYS A 157 -5.68 1.54 25.61
N LEU A 158 -5.65 2.87 25.71
CA LEU A 158 -6.73 3.66 26.34
C LEU A 158 -8.05 3.60 25.56
N LEU A 159 -7.98 3.36 24.24
CA LEU A 159 -9.14 3.13 23.37
C LEU A 159 -9.54 1.64 23.26
N GLY A 160 -9.04 0.76 24.13
CA GLY A 160 -9.35 -0.68 24.13
C GLY A 160 -8.91 -1.42 22.86
N THR A 161 -8.06 -0.80 22.04
CA THR A 161 -7.60 -1.33 20.74
C THR A 161 -6.25 -2.04 20.94
N PRO A 162 -6.09 -3.29 20.48
CA PRO A 162 -4.80 -3.98 20.57
C PRO A 162 -3.75 -3.30 19.69
N SER A 163 -2.55 -3.08 20.24
CA SER A 163 -1.36 -2.62 19.52
C SER A 163 -0.22 -3.59 19.78
N HIS A 164 0.46 -4.03 18.73
CA HIS A 164 1.65 -4.90 18.83
C HIS A 164 2.97 -4.14 18.68
N ASP A 165 2.90 -2.91 18.14
CA ASP A 165 4.01 -1.97 18.07
C ASP A 165 4.08 -1.21 19.41
N ILE A 166 5.27 -1.15 20.05
CA ILE A 166 5.50 -0.46 21.32
C ILE A 166 6.75 0.43 21.26
N ASP A 167 6.54 1.75 21.24
CA ASP A 167 7.60 2.75 21.47
C ASP A 167 8.04 2.70 22.95
N VAL A 168 9.28 2.32 23.24
CA VAL A 168 9.89 2.38 24.59
C VAL A 168 10.84 3.57 24.66
N ALA A 169 10.39 4.64 25.32
CA ALA A 169 11.14 5.87 25.51
C ALA A 169 12.03 5.80 26.76
N ILE A 170 13.32 6.12 26.58
CA ILE A 170 14.40 5.97 27.56
C ILE A 170 14.97 7.36 27.89
N ASN A 171 15.23 7.65 29.18
CA ASN A 171 15.66 9.00 29.60
C ASN A 171 17.17 9.29 29.46
N LYS A 172 18.06 8.31 29.72
CA LYS A 172 19.50 8.58 29.92
C LYS A 172 20.50 7.77 29.06
N MET A 173 20.04 7.11 28.00
CA MET A 173 20.89 6.43 27.00
C MET A 173 20.15 6.30 25.67
N THR A 174 20.88 6.00 24.59
CA THR A 174 20.26 5.79 23.27
C THR A 174 19.59 4.42 23.15
N GLY A 175 18.68 4.27 22.19
CA GLY A 175 17.97 3.02 21.96
C GLY A 175 18.90 1.88 21.54
N GLU A 176 19.97 2.22 20.80
CA GLU A 176 21.05 1.30 20.49
C GLU A 176 21.78 0.80 21.74
N GLN A 177 22.22 1.72 22.61
CA GLN A 177 22.86 1.37 23.89
C GLN A 177 21.96 0.47 24.75
N PHE A 178 20.68 0.80 24.91
CA PHE A 178 19.75 -0.04 25.68
C PHE A 178 19.55 -1.43 25.03
N GLY A 179 19.46 -1.51 23.70
CA GLY A 179 19.36 -2.77 22.96
C GLY A 179 20.57 -3.70 23.14
N GLU A 180 21.78 -3.14 23.23
CA GLU A 180 22.99 -3.92 23.53
C GLU A 180 22.98 -4.43 24.99
N ARG A 181 22.68 -3.58 25.97
CA ARG A 181 22.61 -3.97 27.39
C ARG A 181 21.49 -5.00 27.67
N LEU A 182 20.35 -4.89 26.99
CA LEU A 182 19.26 -5.87 26.99
C LEU A 182 19.75 -7.24 26.52
N LYS A 183 20.52 -7.28 25.42
CA LYS A 183 21.09 -8.52 24.91
C LYS A 183 22.08 -9.14 25.90
N GLU A 184 22.98 -8.35 26.48
CA GLU A 184 23.91 -8.84 27.51
C GLU A 184 23.17 -9.46 28.70
N TYR A 185 22.12 -8.80 29.21
CA TYR A 185 21.29 -9.33 30.30
C TYR A 185 20.64 -10.70 29.94
N LEU A 186 20.20 -10.87 28.69
CA LEU A 186 19.56 -12.10 28.20
C LEU A 186 20.56 -13.22 27.86
N ASP A 187 21.83 -12.89 27.60
CA ASP A 187 22.90 -13.87 27.42
C ASP A 187 23.43 -14.44 28.76
N VAL A 188 23.12 -13.82 29.90
CA VAL A 188 23.35 -14.41 31.23
C VAL A 188 22.49 -15.68 31.42
N PRO A 189 23.10 -16.83 31.77
CA PRO A 189 22.36 -18.09 31.93
C PRO A 189 21.22 -18.00 32.95
N GLY A 190 20.01 -18.44 32.55
CA GLY A 190 18.81 -18.44 33.39
C GLY A 190 17.95 -17.17 33.25
N ASN A 191 18.47 -16.07 32.70
CA ASN A 191 17.66 -14.85 32.55
C ASN A 191 16.63 -14.97 31.42
N ALA A 192 16.98 -15.52 30.25
CA ALA A 192 16.01 -15.71 29.17
C ALA A 192 14.88 -16.68 29.59
N GLU A 193 15.22 -17.72 30.33
CA GLU A 193 14.29 -18.72 30.87
C GLU A 193 13.22 -18.09 31.79
N ARG A 194 13.58 -17.08 32.59
CA ARG A 194 12.66 -16.37 33.51
C ARG A 194 11.49 -15.64 32.82
N TYR A 195 11.58 -15.41 31.51
CA TYR A 195 10.55 -14.73 30.70
C TYR A 195 9.96 -15.64 29.61
N GLY A 196 10.18 -16.96 29.69
CA GLY A 196 9.74 -17.91 28.67
C GLY A 196 10.55 -17.88 27.36
N LEU A 197 11.64 -17.10 27.29
CA LEU A 197 12.48 -16.96 26.11
C LEU A 197 13.52 -18.09 25.95
N GLY A 198 13.66 -18.99 26.94
CA GLY A 198 14.72 -20.03 26.96
C GLY A 198 14.75 -20.96 25.73
N ASP A 199 13.59 -21.38 25.21
CA ASP A 199 13.51 -22.26 24.02
C ASP A 199 13.91 -21.57 22.70
N ALA A 200 14.13 -20.24 22.70
CA ALA A 200 14.61 -19.46 21.56
C ALA A 200 15.99 -19.92 21.04
N LYS A 201 16.77 -20.63 21.87
CA LYS A 201 18.07 -21.22 21.47
C LYS A 201 17.91 -22.59 20.76
N LYS A 202 16.71 -23.17 20.69
CA LYS A 202 16.41 -24.44 19.98
C LYS A 202 15.38 -24.34 18.86
N LYS A 203 14.40 -23.44 18.95
CA LYS A 203 13.58 -23.02 17.79
C LYS A 203 14.21 -21.77 17.18
N ALA A 204 14.58 -21.84 15.91
CA ALA A 204 15.46 -20.86 15.28
C ALA A 204 14.94 -19.40 15.35
N GLY A 205 15.78 -18.48 15.86
CA GLY A 205 15.71 -17.04 15.56
C GLY A 205 14.91 -16.15 16.51
N SER A 206 14.43 -16.65 17.66
CA SER A 206 13.54 -15.89 18.57
C SER A 206 14.25 -14.90 19.53
N LEU A 207 15.43 -14.40 19.14
CA LEU A 207 15.92 -13.07 19.53
C LEU A 207 16.23 -12.35 18.21
N THR A 208 15.20 -11.73 17.65
CA THR A 208 15.18 -11.38 16.22
C THR A 208 16.02 -10.14 15.97
N LYS A 209 17.22 -10.37 15.41
CA LYS A 209 18.06 -9.45 14.62
C LYS A 209 17.81 -7.97 14.91
N ILE A 210 18.65 -7.39 15.78
CA ILE A 210 18.77 -5.93 15.94
C ILE A 210 19.13 -5.34 14.56
N GLU A 211 18.13 -4.75 13.90
CA GLU A 211 18.33 -3.97 12.68
C GLU A 211 18.36 -2.48 13.06
N LYS A 212 19.44 -1.78 12.71
CA LYS A 212 19.45 -0.32 12.76
C LYS A 212 18.43 0.18 11.74
N ASN A 213 17.35 0.82 12.22
CA ASN A 213 16.27 1.29 11.37
C ASN A 213 16.81 2.30 10.33
N PRO A 214 16.80 1.99 9.01
CA PRO A 214 17.42 2.85 8.00
C PRO A 214 16.52 4.00 7.54
N GLU A 215 15.24 4.03 7.95
CA GLU A 215 14.35 5.20 7.75
C GLU A 215 14.44 6.21 8.90
N ALA A 216 14.90 5.78 10.08
CA ALA A 216 15.37 6.71 11.10
C ALA A 216 16.53 7.54 10.51
N SER A 217 16.48 8.87 10.67
CA SER A 217 17.53 9.75 10.16
C SER A 217 18.89 9.39 10.77
N LYS A 218 19.98 9.66 10.05
CA LYS A 218 21.38 9.34 10.42
C LYS A 218 21.87 9.84 11.80
N ASN A 219 21.02 10.56 12.54
CA ASN A 219 21.26 11.18 13.83
C ASN A 219 20.35 10.57 14.93
N LEU A 220 19.72 9.41 14.68
CA LEU A 220 18.78 8.74 15.59
C LEU A 220 19.22 7.29 15.83
N GLU A 221 19.86 7.04 16.98
CA GLU A 221 20.34 5.74 17.43
C GLU A 221 19.20 4.89 18.04
N THR A 222 18.23 4.50 17.19
CA THR A 222 17.04 3.72 17.56
C THR A 222 17.14 2.26 17.14
N VAL A 223 16.65 1.33 17.98
CA VAL A 223 16.66 -0.11 17.72
C VAL A 223 15.25 -0.70 17.75
N THR A 224 14.89 -1.38 16.66
CA THR A 224 13.70 -2.23 16.56
C THR A 224 14.07 -3.68 16.89
N THR A 225 13.25 -4.37 17.68
CA THR A 225 13.41 -5.81 17.95
C THR A 225 12.09 -6.48 18.31
N LYS A 226 11.94 -7.77 17.96
CA LYS A 226 10.74 -8.56 18.30
C LYS A 226 10.94 -9.33 19.61
N ILE A 227 10.15 -8.98 20.63
CA ILE A 227 10.21 -9.53 21.99
C ILE A 227 8.83 -10.09 22.35
N LEU A 228 8.76 -11.35 22.77
CA LEU A 228 7.51 -12.06 23.14
C LEU A 228 6.40 -12.03 22.06
N GLY A 229 6.75 -11.77 20.79
CA GLY A 229 5.81 -11.62 19.68
C GLY A 229 5.34 -10.19 19.41
N LEU A 230 5.66 -9.23 20.29
CA LEU A 230 5.48 -7.80 20.09
C LEU A 230 6.66 -7.22 19.30
N ASP A 231 6.44 -6.11 18.59
CA ASP A 231 7.49 -5.32 17.94
C ASP A 231 7.81 -4.11 18.83
N VAL A 232 9.07 -4.01 19.27
CA VAL A 232 9.49 -3.06 20.31
C VAL A 232 10.57 -2.14 19.78
N ASP A 233 10.28 -0.84 19.76
CA ASP A 233 11.17 0.22 19.28
C ASP A 233 11.77 0.99 20.47
N PHE A 234 13.07 0.81 20.71
CA PHE A 234 13.81 1.56 21.72
C PHE A 234 14.23 2.94 21.17
N VAL A 235 13.76 4.00 21.83
CA VAL A 235 14.01 5.39 21.47
C VAL A 235 14.46 6.19 22.69
N ASN A 236 15.39 7.13 22.52
CA ASN A 236 15.69 8.09 23.57
C ASN A 236 14.68 9.24 23.58
N LEU A 237 14.36 9.73 24.78
CA LEU A 237 13.69 11.03 24.96
C LEU A 237 14.61 12.11 24.40
N ARG A 238 14.06 12.96 23.53
CA ARG A 238 14.86 13.91 22.76
C ARG A 238 14.20 15.26 22.59
N LYS A 239 15.02 16.28 22.51
CA LYS A 239 14.69 17.64 22.09
C LYS A 239 15.02 17.78 20.60
N GLU A 240 14.16 18.50 19.87
CA GLU A 240 14.34 18.73 18.43
C GLU A 240 14.40 20.24 18.17
N THR A 241 15.60 20.74 17.85
CA THR A 241 15.84 22.15 17.50
C THR A 241 15.85 22.30 15.99
N TYR A 242 14.81 22.91 15.42
CA TYR A 242 14.68 23.16 14.00
C TYR A 242 15.40 24.46 13.59
N THR A 243 15.98 24.47 12.38
CA THR A 243 16.49 25.70 11.75
C THR A 243 15.73 25.98 10.44
N GLU A 244 15.77 27.20 9.94
CA GLU A 244 15.06 27.54 8.70
C GLU A 244 15.73 26.93 7.45
N GLU A 245 17.05 26.72 7.52
CA GLU A 245 17.86 26.15 6.43
C GLU A 245 17.87 24.62 6.40
N SER A 246 17.66 23.94 7.54
CA SER A 246 17.68 22.48 7.63
C SER A 246 16.28 21.89 7.75
N ARG A 247 16.00 20.90 6.91
CA ARG A 247 14.85 19.99 7.07
C ARG A 247 14.97 19.11 8.31
N ASN A 248 16.18 18.70 8.67
CA ASN A 248 16.42 17.78 9.77
C ASN A 248 16.76 18.62 11.03
N PRO A 249 16.03 18.46 12.15
CA PRO A 249 16.38 19.17 13.39
C PRO A 249 17.72 18.67 13.94
N VAL A 250 18.37 19.52 14.73
CA VAL A 250 19.39 19.07 15.68
C VAL A 250 18.68 18.30 16.79
N VAL A 251 19.21 17.12 17.13
CA VAL A 251 18.62 16.22 18.12
C VAL A 251 19.53 16.16 19.33
N GLU A 252 18.97 16.46 20.50
CA GLU A 252 19.67 16.45 21.80
C GLU A 252 18.89 15.56 22.77
N PHE A 253 19.48 15.08 23.87
CA PHE A 253 18.72 14.45 24.94
C PHE A 253 17.74 15.48 25.55
N GLY A 254 16.48 15.07 25.72
CA GLY A 254 15.41 15.93 26.20
C GLY A 254 14.66 15.35 27.39
N THR A 255 13.95 16.20 28.10
CA THR A 255 12.99 15.79 29.14
C THR A 255 11.78 15.05 28.53
N PRO A 256 11.02 14.29 29.35
CA PRO A 256 9.73 13.73 28.92
C PRO A 256 8.77 14.79 28.36
N GLU A 257 8.78 16.00 28.90
CA GLU A 257 7.93 17.12 28.47
C GLU A 257 8.35 17.67 27.10
N GLU A 258 9.65 17.86 26.86
CA GLU A 258 10.15 18.27 25.54
C GLU A 258 9.86 17.20 24.46
N ASP A 259 9.93 15.91 24.83
CA ASP A 259 9.54 14.82 23.94
C ASP A 259 8.02 14.75 23.69
N ALA A 260 7.20 15.15 24.68
CA ALA A 260 5.76 15.30 24.52
C ALA A 260 5.43 16.45 23.56
N LEU A 261 6.00 17.64 23.81
CA LEU A 261 5.68 18.87 23.10
C LEU A 261 6.12 18.85 21.63
N ARG A 262 7.24 18.17 21.31
CA ARG A 262 7.69 18.03 19.91
C ARG A 262 6.84 17.06 19.07
N ARG A 263 5.87 16.32 19.63
CA ARG A 263 5.06 15.33 18.88
C ARG A 263 3.96 15.98 18.03
N ASP A 264 3.30 15.17 17.19
CA ASP A 264 2.35 15.66 16.20
C ASP A 264 0.99 16.05 16.80
N ALA A 265 0.42 15.23 17.70
CA ALA A 265 -0.86 15.48 18.35
C ALA A 265 -0.80 15.25 19.87
N THR A 266 -1.61 15.97 20.64
CA THR A 266 -1.77 15.81 22.11
C THR A 266 -2.09 14.37 22.50
N ILE A 267 -3.02 13.73 21.80
CA ILE A 267 -3.39 12.31 22.00
C ILE A 267 -2.27 11.31 21.69
N ASN A 268 -1.18 11.74 21.02
CA ASN A 268 0.01 10.94 20.70
C ASN A 268 1.23 11.31 21.56
N ALA A 269 1.07 12.26 22.48
CA ALA A 269 2.09 12.77 23.39
C ALA A 269 1.92 12.23 24.83
N LEU A 270 1.06 11.23 25.01
CA LEU A 270 0.87 10.50 26.26
C LEU A 270 1.99 9.48 26.48
N PHE A 271 2.37 9.28 27.74
CA PHE A 271 3.31 8.25 28.17
C PHE A 271 2.69 7.38 29.27
N TYR A 272 3.07 6.10 29.31
CA TYR A 272 2.85 5.22 30.44
C TYR A 272 4.20 4.85 31.04
N ASN A 273 4.50 5.41 32.21
CA ASN A 273 5.75 5.20 32.92
C ASN A 273 5.74 3.81 33.57
N ILE A 274 6.53 2.88 33.03
CA ILE A 274 6.49 1.49 33.49
C ILE A 274 7.22 1.29 34.83
N THR A 275 8.07 2.23 35.22
CA THR A 275 8.75 2.26 36.53
C THR A 275 7.79 2.66 37.66
N THR A 276 6.92 3.66 37.45
CA THR A 276 5.94 4.12 38.45
C THR A 276 4.56 3.47 38.31
N GLY A 277 4.25 2.89 37.14
CA GLY A 277 2.94 2.37 36.79
C GLY A 277 1.88 3.46 36.51
N GLN A 278 2.31 4.69 36.21
CA GLN A 278 1.44 5.86 36.04
C GLN A 278 1.29 6.30 34.58
N LEU A 279 0.14 6.89 34.27
CA LEU A 279 -0.17 7.55 33.00
C LEU A 279 0.21 9.03 33.11
N GLU A 280 1.08 9.50 32.22
CA GLU A 280 1.61 10.85 32.18
C GLU A 280 1.07 11.60 30.95
N ASP A 281 0.28 12.66 31.16
CA ASP A 281 -0.13 13.62 30.11
C ASP A 281 0.62 14.95 30.30
N LEU A 282 1.82 14.99 29.75
CA LEU A 282 2.73 16.14 29.86
C LEU A 282 2.30 17.31 28.95
N THR A 283 1.23 17.15 28.17
CA THR A 283 0.60 18.26 27.44
C THR A 283 -0.54 18.93 28.21
N GLY A 284 -0.98 18.31 29.31
CA GLY A 284 -2.15 18.71 30.10
C GLY A 284 -3.48 18.67 29.34
N ARG A 285 -3.49 18.13 28.11
CA ARG A 285 -4.64 18.19 27.18
C ARG A 285 -4.93 16.89 26.44
N GLY A 286 -3.97 15.97 26.30
CA GLY A 286 -4.13 14.72 25.56
C GLY A 286 -5.28 13.84 26.06
N LEU A 287 -5.50 13.73 27.37
CA LEU A 287 -6.60 12.95 27.93
C LEU A 287 -7.96 13.65 27.73
N SER A 288 -8.02 14.98 27.85
CA SER A 288 -9.24 15.74 27.58
C SER A 288 -9.59 15.78 26.09
N ASP A 289 -8.60 15.89 25.21
CA ASP A 289 -8.78 15.86 23.76
C ASP A 289 -9.22 14.46 23.31
N MET A 290 -8.68 13.39 23.89
CA MET A 290 -9.16 12.03 23.66
C MET A 290 -10.63 11.86 24.08
N LYS A 291 -11.01 12.30 25.29
CA LYS A 291 -12.40 12.25 25.76
C LYS A 291 -13.36 13.04 24.86
N ASN A 292 -12.91 14.20 24.36
CA ASN A 292 -13.70 15.07 23.50
C ASN A 292 -13.64 14.71 22.00
N LYS A 293 -12.89 13.65 21.62
CA LYS A 293 -12.64 13.22 20.23
C LYS A 293 -12.02 14.34 19.36
N ILE A 294 -11.01 15.02 19.89
CA ILE A 294 -10.28 16.14 19.27
C ILE A 294 -8.86 15.73 18.87
N ILE A 295 -8.40 16.22 17.71
CA ILE A 295 -7.00 16.23 17.27
C ILE A 295 -6.47 17.66 17.36
N ARG A 296 -5.50 17.91 18.26
CA ARG A 296 -4.79 19.20 18.40
C ARG A 296 -3.28 18.97 18.46
N THR A 297 -2.47 19.92 17.99
CA THR A 297 -1.02 19.93 18.21
C THR A 297 -0.67 20.21 19.69
N PRO A 298 0.41 19.64 20.25
CA PRO A 298 0.85 19.96 21.61
C PRO A 298 1.24 21.44 21.77
N LEU A 299 2.07 21.91 20.84
CA LEU A 299 2.52 23.30 20.68
C LEU A 299 1.59 24.09 19.75
N GLU A 300 1.89 25.38 19.59
CA GLU A 300 1.22 26.31 18.68
C GLU A 300 1.23 25.77 17.22
N PRO A 301 0.09 25.75 16.49
CA PRO A 301 0.00 25.03 15.22
C PRO A 301 0.87 25.58 14.08
N TYR A 302 1.01 26.90 13.93
CA TYR A 302 1.84 27.51 12.88
C TYR A 302 3.31 27.10 13.03
N THR A 303 3.85 27.20 14.24
CA THR A 303 5.20 26.74 14.59
C THR A 303 5.34 25.24 14.31
N THR A 304 4.39 24.44 14.81
CA THR A 304 4.35 22.99 14.60
C THR A 304 4.40 22.60 13.12
N PHE A 305 3.65 23.30 12.26
CA PHE A 305 3.62 23.04 10.81
C PHE A 305 4.77 23.71 10.02
N LYS A 306 5.36 24.79 10.53
CA LYS A 306 6.59 25.39 9.97
C LYS A 306 7.79 24.45 10.12
N ASP A 307 7.85 23.73 11.24
CA ASP A 307 8.97 22.85 11.59
C ASP A 307 8.96 21.55 10.77
N ASP A 308 7.90 20.75 10.86
CA ASP A 308 7.64 19.62 9.95
C ASP A 308 6.20 19.68 9.39
N PRO A 309 5.99 20.24 8.19
CA PRO A 309 4.66 20.37 7.61
C PRO A 309 4.00 19.03 7.23
N LEU A 310 4.73 17.89 7.30
CA LEU A 310 4.10 16.57 7.14
C LEU A 310 3.08 16.30 8.25
N ARG A 311 3.22 16.96 9.41
CA ARG A 311 2.26 16.89 10.52
C ARG A 311 0.83 17.20 10.04
N VAL A 312 0.64 18.09 9.06
CA VAL A 312 -0.67 18.35 8.41
C VAL A 312 -1.33 17.06 7.93
N LEU A 313 -0.63 16.23 7.13
CA LEU A 313 -1.18 14.95 6.65
C LEU A 313 -1.37 13.93 7.79
N ARG A 314 -0.49 13.95 8.79
CA ARG A 314 -0.59 13.06 9.95
C ARG A 314 -1.84 13.37 10.77
N LEU A 315 -2.17 14.64 11.00
CA LEU A 315 -3.40 15.03 11.70
C LEU A 315 -4.66 14.61 10.92
N ILE A 316 -4.66 14.78 9.58
CA ILE A 316 -5.75 14.27 8.73
C ILE A 316 -5.88 12.76 8.87
N ARG A 317 -4.76 12.02 8.87
CA ARG A 317 -4.76 10.57 9.08
C ARG A 317 -5.26 10.16 10.46
N PHE A 318 -4.95 10.89 11.52
CA PHE A 318 -5.51 10.57 12.85
C PHE A 318 -7.00 10.90 12.92
N ALA A 319 -7.43 12.03 12.35
CA ALA A 319 -8.84 12.43 12.26
C ALA A 319 -9.70 11.44 11.44
N SER A 320 -9.15 10.83 10.39
CA SER A 320 -9.82 9.78 9.62
C SER A 320 -9.71 8.39 10.26
N ARG A 321 -8.57 8.01 10.86
CA ARG A 321 -8.39 6.70 11.52
C ARG A 321 -9.21 6.56 12.81
N LEU A 322 -9.45 7.67 13.53
CA LEU A 322 -10.14 7.68 14.83
C LEU A 322 -11.57 8.24 14.76
N GLY A 323 -11.97 8.85 13.65
CA GLY A 323 -13.25 9.58 13.56
C GLY A 323 -13.28 10.88 14.40
N TYR A 324 -12.11 11.41 14.79
CA TYR A 324 -11.97 12.59 15.65
C TYR A 324 -11.94 13.88 14.81
N GLU A 325 -12.48 14.98 15.34
CA GLU A 325 -12.41 16.30 14.70
C GLU A 325 -11.06 16.98 14.95
N ILE A 326 -10.52 17.67 13.93
CA ILE A 326 -9.34 18.52 14.12
C ILE A 326 -9.79 19.84 14.76
N ASP A 327 -9.05 20.27 15.78
CA ASP A 327 -9.24 21.53 16.49
C ASP A 327 -9.31 22.74 15.53
N ALA A 328 -10.15 23.73 15.85
CA ALA A 328 -10.47 24.83 14.93
C ALA A 328 -9.29 25.78 14.64
N GLU A 329 -8.41 26.04 15.62
CA GLU A 329 -7.19 26.82 15.41
C GLU A 329 -6.19 26.00 14.58
N THR A 330 -6.10 24.70 14.87
CA THR A 330 -5.27 23.75 14.12
C THR A 330 -5.70 23.69 12.64
N LYS A 331 -7.01 23.52 12.34
CA LYS A 331 -7.58 23.56 10.97
C LYS A 331 -7.24 24.87 10.25
N LYS A 332 -7.38 26.02 10.93
CA LYS A 332 -7.09 27.35 10.36
C LYS A 332 -5.64 27.48 9.87
N PHE A 333 -4.67 26.94 10.59
CA PHE A 333 -3.26 27.00 10.18
C PHE A 333 -2.87 25.97 9.10
N MET A 334 -3.56 24.82 9.04
CA MET A 334 -3.32 23.82 7.99
C MET A 334 -3.54 24.38 6.57
N GLY A 335 -4.58 25.18 6.37
CA GLY A 335 -4.92 25.81 5.08
C GLY A 335 -4.14 27.10 4.75
N ASN A 336 -3.13 27.49 5.54
CA ASN A 336 -2.41 28.75 5.35
C ASN A 336 -1.37 28.64 4.21
N GLU A 337 -1.31 29.67 3.34
CA GLU A 337 -0.35 29.73 2.24
C GLU A 337 1.12 29.52 2.67
N ASP A 338 1.52 30.03 3.83
CA ASP A 338 2.92 29.89 4.27
C ASP A 338 3.24 28.45 4.68
N ILE A 339 2.28 27.75 5.27
CA ILE A 339 2.39 26.30 5.52
C ILE A 339 2.43 25.53 4.20
N ARG A 340 1.65 25.91 3.19
CA ARG A 340 1.76 25.36 1.81
C ARG A 340 3.15 25.60 1.19
N LYS A 341 3.76 26.77 1.40
CA LYS A 341 5.13 27.07 0.94
C LYS A 341 6.15 26.18 1.66
N PHE A 342 6.09 26.05 2.99
CA PHE A 342 6.99 25.16 3.74
C PHE A 342 6.79 23.68 3.38
N PHE A 343 5.55 23.23 3.15
CA PHE A 343 5.22 21.87 2.72
C PHE A 343 5.94 21.50 1.41
N LEU A 344 5.81 22.35 0.39
CA LEU A 344 6.42 22.13 -0.93
C LEU A 344 7.96 22.27 -0.92
N ALA A 345 8.52 23.02 0.05
CA ALA A 345 9.97 23.22 0.17
C ALA A 345 10.69 22.15 1.00
N LYS A 346 10.12 21.72 2.14
CA LYS A 346 10.79 20.83 3.11
C LYS A 346 10.53 19.33 2.86
N ILE A 347 9.37 18.96 2.31
CA ILE A 347 8.93 17.56 2.30
C ILE A 347 9.35 16.84 1.01
N THR A 348 9.78 15.59 1.15
CA THR A 348 10.04 14.68 0.03
C THR A 348 8.77 13.92 -0.30
N LYS A 349 8.44 13.82 -1.59
CA LYS A 349 7.27 13.10 -2.11
C LYS A 349 7.08 11.68 -1.55
N GLU A 350 8.15 10.98 -1.24
CA GLU A 350 8.12 9.68 -0.57
C GLU A 350 7.45 9.73 0.82
N ARG A 351 7.66 10.80 1.61
CA ARG A 351 6.96 11.01 2.90
C ARG A 351 5.48 11.36 2.68
N VAL A 352 5.18 12.15 1.65
CA VAL A 352 3.79 12.48 1.25
C VAL A 352 3.05 11.19 0.89
N TRP A 353 3.66 10.33 0.06
CA TRP A 353 3.11 9.02 -0.28
C TRP A 353 2.88 8.13 0.94
N THR A 354 3.86 7.96 1.83
CA THR A 354 3.72 7.06 2.99
C THR A 354 2.58 7.46 3.92
N GLU A 355 2.33 8.75 4.13
CA GLU A 355 1.17 9.20 4.91
C GLU A 355 -0.15 9.11 4.11
N PHE A 356 -0.12 9.39 2.80
CA PHE A 356 -1.29 9.31 1.92
C PHE A 356 -1.77 7.87 1.70
N GLU A 357 -0.87 6.93 1.45
CA GLU A 357 -1.16 5.49 1.37
C GLU A 357 -1.77 4.98 2.68
N LYS A 358 -1.22 5.40 3.84
CA LYS A 358 -1.79 5.05 5.16
C LYS A 358 -3.15 5.72 5.44
N MET A 359 -3.49 6.82 4.78
CA MET A 359 -4.86 7.39 4.82
C MET A 359 -5.83 6.58 3.96
N LEU A 360 -5.47 6.24 2.73
CA LEU A 360 -6.35 5.50 1.81
C LEU A 360 -6.49 4.01 2.15
N LYS A 361 -5.56 3.45 2.93
CA LYS A 361 -5.67 2.11 3.56
C LYS A 361 -6.30 2.16 4.96
N GLY A 362 -6.71 3.34 5.44
CA GLY A 362 -7.39 3.54 6.72
C GLY A 362 -8.88 3.18 6.70
N PRO A 363 -9.59 3.30 7.84
CA PRO A 363 -11.00 2.91 7.95
C PRO A 363 -11.99 3.88 7.26
N ASP A 364 -11.72 5.19 7.24
CA ASP A 364 -12.54 6.18 6.51
C ASP A 364 -11.68 7.01 5.53
N PRO A 365 -11.35 6.48 4.33
CA PRO A 365 -10.65 7.23 3.27
C PRO A 365 -11.46 8.44 2.78
N ARG A 366 -12.80 8.35 2.77
CA ARG A 366 -13.70 9.45 2.37
C ARG A 366 -13.53 10.66 3.27
N ARG A 367 -13.44 10.49 4.60
CA ARG A 367 -13.15 11.57 5.56
C ARG A 367 -11.75 12.16 5.37
N ALA A 368 -10.75 11.35 5.03
CA ALA A 368 -9.42 11.88 4.70
C ALA A 368 -9.45 12.79 3.45
N LEU A 369 -10.15 12.37 2.38
CA LEU A 369 -10.32 13.18 1.17
C LEU A 369 -11.20 14.42 1.43
N SER A 370 -12.24 14.30 2.27
CA SER A 370 -13.11 15.42 2.67
C SER A 370 -12.33 16.51 3.39
N ILE A 371 -11.51 16.17 4.39
CA ILE A 371 -10.67 17.16 5.10
C ILE A 371 -9.63 17.80 4.16
N ILE A 372 -9.09 17.05 3.18
CA ILE A 372 -8.20 17.60 2.14
C ILE A 372 -8.95 18.61 1.25
N HIS A 373 -10.22 18.36 0.93
CA HIS A 373 -11.06 19.24 0.14
C HIS A 373 -11.48 20.50 0.92
N GLU A 374 -11.98 20.32 2.14
CA GLU A 374 -12.46 21.38 3.05
C GLU A 374 -11.39 22.42 3.39
N LEU A 375 -10.10 22.04 3.36
CA LEU A 375 -8.95 22.89 3.67
C LEU A 375 -8.19 23.40 2.42
N ASP A 376 -8.72 23.22 1.20
CA ASP A 376 -8.07 23.46 -0.11
C ASP A 376 -6.64 22.87 -0.23
N LEU A 377 -6.39 21.76 0.47
CA LEU A 377 -5.08 21.10 0.44
C LEU A 377 -4.84 20.32 -0.85
N TYR A 378 -5.83 20.20 -1.73
CA TYR A 378 -5.67 19.55 -3.03
C TYR A 378 -4.54 20.19 -3.84
N ARG A 379 -4.49 21.53 -3.86
CA ARG A 379 -3.47 22.33 -4.57
C ARG A 379 -2.09 22.34 -3.88
N THR A 380 -1.99 21.74 -2.69
CA THR A 380 -0.76 21.52 -1.91
C THR A 380 -0.23 20.09 -2.08
N ILE A 381 -1.13 19.12 -2.19
CA ILE A 381 -0.82 17.69 -2.19
C ILE A 381 -0.70 17.13 -3.62
N PHE A 382 -1.59 17.52 -4.55
CA PHE A 382 -1.68 16.98 -5.91
C PHE A 382 -1.10 17.95 -6.94
N ILE A 383 0.19 18.27 -6.82
CA ILE A 383 0.88 19.27 -7.63
C ILE A 383 2.29 18.80 -8.03
N ASP A 384 2.79 19.23 -9.19
CA ASP A 384 4.22 19.16 -9.50
C ASP A 384 4.93 20.41 -8.95
N PRO A 385 5.79 20.30 -7.91
CA PRO A 385 6.49 21.46 -7.35
C PRO A 385 7.45 22.13 -8.34
N ALA A 386 7.90 21.43 -9.39
CA ALA A 386 8.75 22.01 -10.44
C ALA A 386 7.94 22.81 -11.48
N ASN A 387 6.67 22.47 -11.70
CA ASN A 387 5.79 23.11 -12.68
C ASN A 387 4.40 23.46 -12.09
N PRO A 388 4.32 24.28 -11.01
CA PRO A 388 3.08 24.50 -10.25
C PRO A 388 1.98 25.29 -10.98
N LYS A 389 2.18 25.64 -12.25
CA LYS A 389 1.22 26.33 -13.14
C LYS A 389 0.93 25.56 -14.44
N LEU A 390 1.30 24.27 -14.50
CA LEU A 390 1.18 23.45 -15.71
C LEU A 390 -0.28 23.17 -16.10
N TYR A 391 -1.13 22.94 -15.10
CA TYR A 391 -2.59 22.86 -15.18
C TYR A 391 -3.13 23.07 -13.75
N GLU A 392 -4.32 23.64 -13.62
CA GLU A 392 -5.00 23.79 -12.34
C GLU A 392 -6.34 23.04 -12.41
N PRO A 393 -6.49 21.91 -11.68
CA PRO A 393 -7.70 21.10 -11.73
C PRO A 393 -8.86 21.79 -10.99
N ASP A 394 -10.08 21.65 -11.52
CA ASP A 394 -11.29 22.01 -10.77
C ASP A 394 -11.58 20.94 -9.72
N THR A 395 -11.83 21.37 -8.48
CA THR A 395 -12.15 20.50 -7.34
C THR A 395 -13.62 20.57 -6.96
N LYS A 396 -14.40 21.50 -7.53
CA LYS A 396 -15.77 21.83 -7.11
C LYS A 396 -16.70 20.62 -6.97
N ASN A 397 -16.67 19.71 -7.94
CA ASN A 397 -17.51 18.51 -7.96
C ASN A 397 -16.80 17.26 -7.40
N TRP A 398 -15.56 17.38 -6.90
CA TRP A 398 -14.75 16.23 -6.46
C TRP A 398 -15.41 15.45 -5.31
N ALA A 399 -16.15 16.16 -4.46
CA ALA A 399 -16.97 15.57 -3.39
C ALA A 399 -17.97 14.54 -3.91
N GLU A 400 -18.62 14.78 -5.06
CA GLU A 400 -19.60 13.85 -5.61
C GLU A 400 -18.96 12.53 -6.03
N ALA A 401 -17.74 12.57 -6.57
CA ALA A 401 -16.98 11.36 -6.89
C ALA A 401 -16.59 10.54 -5.65
N TYR A 402 -15.91 11.15 -4.66
CA TYR A 402 -15.43 10.38 -3.51
C TYR A 402 -16.54 10.00 -2.51
N ASN A 403 -17.62 10.78 -2.41
CA ASN A 403 -18.80 10.37 -1.63
C ASN A 403 -19.56 9.25 -2.34
N THR A 404 -19.83 9.34 -3.65
CA THR A 404 -20.50 8.24 -4.37
C THR A 404 -19.71 6.93 -4.32
N TRP A 405 -18.38 7.00 -4.32
CA TRP A 405 -17.56 5.81 -4.14
C TRP A 405 -17.62 5.23 -2.71
N HIS A 406 -17.77 6.08 -1.69
CA HIS A 406 -18.07 5.62 -0.33
C HIS A 406 -19.43 4.91 -0.28
N ASP A 407 -20.50 5.57 -0.76
CA ASP A 407 -21.88 5.07 -0.74
C ASP A 407 -21.93 3.63 -1.30
N LEU A 408 -21.36 3.42 -2.49
CA LEU A 408 -21.31 2.13 -3.17
C LEU A 408 -20.54 1.04 -2.40
N LEU A 409 -19.49 1.39 -1.66
CA LEU A 409 -18.70 0.44 -0.85
C LEU A 409 -19.36 0.11 0.49
N ASP A 410 -20.06 1.08 1.09
CA ASP A 410 -20.69 1.00 2.41
C ASP A 410 -22.05 0.26 2.34
N ASP A 411 -22.85 0.53 1.30
CA ASP A 411 -24.12 -0.17 1.00
C ASP A 411 -23.94 -1.65 0.61
N GLY A 412 -22.70 -2.11 0.42
CA GLY A 412 -22.41 -3.46 -0.07
C GLY A 412 -22.82 -3.68 -1.54
N ASN A 413 -22.90 -2.60 -2.33
CA ASN A 413 -23.54 -2.58 -3.64
C ASN A 413 -22.96 -3.61 -4.63
N GLU A 414 -23.83 -4.27 -5.42
CA GLU A 414 -23.42 -5.30 -6.39
C GLU A 414 -22.40 -4.80 -7.43
N LEU A 415 -22.51 -3.53 -7.86
CA LEU A 415 -21.56 -2.90 -8.77
C LEU A 415 -20.16 -2.81 -8.14
N ALA A 416 -20.06 -2.32 -6.91
CA ALA A 416 -18.79 -2.24 -6.18
C ALA A 416 -18.23 -3.64 -5.88
N SER A 417 -19.08 -4.58 -5.47
CA SER A 417 -18.69 -5.98 -5.20
C SER A 417 -18.17 -6.70 -6.45
N THR A 418 -18.59 -6.28 -7.65
CA THR A 418 -18.15 -6.82 -8.93
C THR A 418 -16.85 -6.19 -9.42
N LEU A 419 -16.63 -4.90 -9.13
CA LEU A 419 -15.45 -4.13 -9.53
C LEU A 419 -14.26 -4.27 -8.58
N VAL A 420 -14.47 -4.49 -7.28
CA VAL A 420 -13.42 -4.65 -6.25
C VAL A 420 -13.46 -6.06 -5.67
N LYS A 421 -12.36 -6.81 -5.76
CA LYS A 421 -12.25 -8.20 -5.26
C LYS A 421 -11.16 -8.38 -4.19
N SER A 422 -10.46 -7.31 -3.80
CA SER A 422 -9.35 -7.35 -2.85
C SER A 422 -9.16 -6.02 -2.10
N LYS A 423 -8.44 -6.05 -0.97
CA LYS A 423 -8.08 -4.84 -0.21
C LYS A 423 -7.17 -3.88 -1.00
N ASP A 424 -6.29 -4.43 -1.84
CA ASP A 424 -5.42 -3.61 -2.69
C ASP A 424 -6.20 -2.94 -3.84
N GLU A 425 -7.20 -3.61 -4.44
CA GLU A 425 -8.11 -2.97 -5.40
C GLU A 425 -8.99 -1.89 -4.72
N CYS A 426 -9.42 -2.10 -3.47
CA CYS A 426 -10.12 -1.08 -2.69
C CYS A 426 -9.22 0.16 -2.51
N PHE A 427 -7.98 -0.03 -2.05
CA PHE A 427 -6.98 1.03 -1.97
C PHE A 427 -6.74 1.74 -3.32
N LEU A 428 -6.57 0.98 -4.41
CA LEU A 428 -6.37 1.52 -5.76
C LEU A 428 -7.57 2.32 -6.27
N SER A 429 -8.80 1.90 -5.94
CA SER A 429 -10.02 2.66 -6.29
C SER A 429 -10.12 3.98 -5.52
N TRP A 430 -9.73 4.01 -4.24
CA TRP A 430 -9.59 5.26 -3.48
C TRP A 430 -8.49 6.18 -4.04
N PHE A 431 -7.36 5.62 -4.45
CA PHE A 431 -6.31 6.38 -5.13
C PHE A 431 -6.82 6.97 -6.45
N LEU A 432 -7.53 6.20 -7.26
CA LEU A 432 -8.16 6.67 -8.49
C LEU A 432 -9.20 7.78 -8.24
N ALA A 433 -10.06 7.63 -7.24
CA ALA A 433 -11.03 8.66 -6.83
C ALA A 433 -10.34 9.99 -6.43
N SER A 434 -9.15 9.92 -5.84
CA SER A 434 -8.36 11.12 -5.51
C SER A 434 -7.73 11.82 -6.72
N MET A 435 -7.56 11.11 -7.84
CA MET A 435 -6.98 11.62 -9.09
C MET A 435 -8.01 12.12 -10.11
N ILE A 436 -9.32 12.01 -9.82
CA ILE A 436 -10.41 12.42 -10.74
C ILE A 436 -10.31 13.88 -11.21
N PRO A 437 -10.01 14.89 -10.35
CA PRO A 437 -9.82 16.28 -10.79
C PRO A 437 -8.72 16.48 -11.86
N TRP A 438 -7.75 15.56 -11.96
CA TRP A 438 -6.71 15.59 -12.98
C TRP A 438 -7.08 14.85 -14.28
N ALA A 439 -8.29 14.27 -14.40
CA ALA A 439 -8.71 13.53 -15.59
C ALA A 439 -8.86 14.42 -16.84
N ASP A 440 -9.31 15.67 -16.67
CA ASP A 440 -9.44 16.69 -17.72
C ASP A 440 -8.12 17.40 -18.07
N ALA A 441 -7.01 16.98 -17.46
CA ALA A 441 -5.70 17.59 -17.71
C ALA A 441 -5.24 17.30 -19.16
N PRO A 442 -4.77 18.32 -19.91
CA PRO A 442 -4.56 18.21 -21.36
C PRO A 442 -3.54 17.13 -21.74
N GLU A 443 -3.74 16.51 -22.91
CA GLU A 443 -2.79 15.55 -23.47
C GLU A 443 -1.40 16.20 -23.65
N PRO A 444 -0.33 15.52 -23.21
CA PRO A 444 1.00 16.12 -23.19
C PRO A 444 1.63 16.11 -24.58
N THR A 445 2.30 17.21 -24.94
CA THR A 445 2.93 17.36 -26.26
C THR A 445 3.94 16.23 -26.56
N PRO A 446 3.90 15.60 -27.75
CA PRO A 446 4.87 14.58 -28.13
C PRO A 446 6.32 15.08 -28.07
N LEU A 447 7.23 14.24 -27.57
CA LEU A 447 8.65 14.55 -27.53
C LEU A 447 9.25 14.58 -28.95
N LYS A 448 10.38 15.29 -29.13
CA LYS A 448 11.15 15.35 -30.39
C LYS A 448 11.57 13.98 -30.95
N SER A 449 11.46 12.92 -30.16
CA SER A 449 11.72 11.51 -30.53
C SER A 449 10.47 10.77 -31.04
N GLY A 450 9.34 11.45 -31.23
CA GLY A 450 8.05 10.85 -31.62
C GLY A 450 7.33 10.09 -30.49
N LYS A 451 7.92 10.04 -29.29
CA LYS A 451 7.29 9.39 -28.12
C LYS A 451 6.34 10.35 -27.42
N ILE A 452 5.07 9.94 -27.28
CA ILE A 452 4.10 10.59 -26.40
C ILE A 452 4.49 10.23 -24.95
N PRO A 453 4.67 11.19 -24.03
CA PRO A 453 4.91 10.92 -22.61
C PRO A 453 3.61 10.50 -21.89
N PRO A 454 3.66 9.98 -20.65
CA PRO A 454 2.46 9.59 -19.90
C PRO A 454 1.48 10.77 -19.69
N PRO A 455 0.16 10.53 -19.54
CA PRO A 455 -0.83 11.58 -19.30
C PRO A 455 -0.44 12.50 -18.13
N LEU A 456 -0.87 13.76 -18.17
CA LEU A 456 -0.42 14.78 -17.22
C LEU A 456 -0.74 14.40 -15.75
N ALA A 457 -1.91 13.81 -15.48
CA ALA A 457 -2.24 13.24 -14.17
C ALA A 457 -1.23 12.19 -13.66
N THR A 458 -0.72 11.32 -14.55
CA THR A 458 0.33 10.36 -14.21
C THR A 458 1.66 11.06 -13.89
N GLN A 459 2.02 12.10 -14.66
CA GLN A 459 3.23 12.87 -14.41
C GLN A 459 3.16 13.58 -13.05
N VAL A 460 2.02 14.20 -12.72
CA VAL A 460 1.78 14.85 -11.42
C VAL A 460 1.78 13.85 -10.28
N ALA A 461 1.19 12.66 -10.43
CA ALA A 461 1.29 11.61 -9.40
C ALA A 461 2.75 11.21 -9.11
N VAL A 462 3.60 11.13 -10.14
CA VAL A 462 5.05 10.85 -10.00
C VAL A 462 5.83 12.05 -9.40
N ALA A 463 5.36 13.28 -9.60
CA ALA A 463 5.96 14.49 -9.03
C ALA A 463 5.57 14.69 -7.56
N ALA A 464 4.27 14.59 -7.24
CA ALA A 464 3.68 14.78 -5.92
C ALA A 464 3.99 13.65 -4.93
N PHE A 465 3.88 12.40 -5.36
CA PHE A 465 3.95 11.22 -4.48
C PHE A 465 5.08 10.26 -4.84
N LYS A 466 5.37 10.06 -6.15
CA LYS A 466 6.24 8.97 -6.64
C LYS A 466 5.77 7.59 -6.15
N PRO A 467 4.52 7.20 -6.46
CA PRO A 467 3.92 5.97 -5.97
C PRO A 467 4.56 4.73 -6.65
N PRO A 468 4.43 3.53 -6.08
CA PRO A 468 4.94 2.30 -6.67
C PRO A 468 4.39 2.04 -8.08
N ASN A 469 5.19 1.38 -8.93
CA ASN A 469 4.84 1.09 -10.33
C ASN A 469 3.49 0.36 -10.49
N HIS A 470 3.06 -0.47 -9.52
CA HIS A 470 1.76 -1.14 -9.60
C HIS A 470 0.58 -0.15 -9.59
N VAL A 471 0.71 0.97 -8.88
CA VAL A 471 -0.29 2.06 -8.84
C VAL A 471 -0.30 2.82 -10.17
N LEU A 472 0.89 3.13 -10.70
CA LEU A 472 1.03 3.82 -12.00
C LEU A 472 0.50 2.98 -13.18
N ASN A 473 0.63 1.65 -13.09
CA ASN A 473 0.08 0.69 -14.05
C ASN A 473 -1.46 0.56 -13.97
N VAL A 474 -2.10 1.17 -12.97
CA VAL A 474 -3.56 1.26 -12.84
C VAL A 474 -4.04 2.65 -13.25
N LEU A 475 -3.40 3.72 -12.75
CA LEU A 475 -3.71 5.10 -13.11
C LEU A 475 -3.57 5.38 -14.61
N THR A 476 -2.42 5.00 -15.20
CA THR A 476 -2.09 5.38 -16.58
C THR A 476 -3.09 4.80 -17.60
N PRO A 477 -3.47 3.51 -17.56
CA PRO A 477 -4.52 2.98 -18.42
C PRO A 477 -5.92 3.54 -18.12
N SER A 478 -6.22 3.89 -16.85
CA SER A 478 -7.53 4.44 -16.48
C SER A 478 -7.83 5.76 -17.18
N ILE A 479 -6.80 6.61 -17.31
CA ILE A 479 -6.89 7.85 -18.09
C ILE A 479 -6.88 7.56 -19.59
N ALA A 480 -5.92 6.75 -20.06
CA ALA A 480 -5.72 6.48 -21.49
C ALA A 480 -6.88 5.72 -22.16
N HIS A 481 -7.69 5.00 -21.40
CA HIS A 481 -8.88 4.29 -21.89
C HIS A 481 -10.20 4.94 -21.49
N LEU A 482 -10.18 6.08 -20.77
CA LEU A 482 -11.36 6.77 -20.24
C LEU A 482 -12.48 6.89 -21.28
N LEU A 483 -12.23 7.60 -22.39
CA LEU A 483 -13.21 7.82 -23.44
C LEU A 483 -13.71 6.51 -24.08
N ALA A 484 -12.81 5.55 -24.30
CA ALA A 484 -13.16 4.26 -24.90
C ALA A 484 -14.06 3.40 -24.00
N ILE A 485 -13.93 3.51 -22.67
CA ILE A 485 -14.82 2.86 -21.70
C ILE A 485 -16.21 3.52 -21.71
N ARG A 486 -16.27 4.86 -21.70
CA ARG A 486 -17.53 5.61 -21.77
C ARG A 486 -18.30 5.28 -23.06
N GLU A 487 -17.64 5.34 -24.21
CA GLU A 487 -18.22 5.00 -25.51
C GLU A 487 -18.83 3.59 -25.54
N ILE A 488 -18.09 2.56 -25.09
CA ILE A 488 -18.55 1.17 -25.21
C ILE A 488 -19.62 0.82 -24.16
N LYS A 489 -19.62 1.52 -23.01
CA LYS A 489 -20.71 1.51 -22.01
C LYS A 489 -22.02 2.04 -22.60
N ASP A 490 -21.99 3.11 -23.42
CA ASP A 490 -23.20 3.69 -24.03
C ASP A 490 -23.62 3.08 -25.39
N ARG A 491 -22.88 2.08 -25.93
CA ARG A 491 -23.30 1.38 -27.16
C ARG A 491 -24.58 0.56 -26.95
N ARG A 492 -25.45 0.57 -27.98
CA ARG A 492 -26.66 -0.26 -28.04
C ARG A 492 -26.32 -1.74 -28.24
N GLU A 493 -25.48 -2.03 -29.23
CA GLU A 493 -25.01 -3.39 -29.50
C GLU A 493 -23.67 -3.64 -28.81
N LYS A 494 -23.67 -4.67 -27.95
CA LYS A 494 -22.58 -5.01 -27.03
C LYS A 494 -22.22 -6.50 -27.20
N ALA A 495 -21.69 -6.83 -28.37
CA ALA A 495 -21.32 -8.20 -28.73
C ALA A 495 -20.21 -8.77 -27.84
N ARG A 496 -20.24 -10.09 -27.60
CA ARG A 496 -19.37 -10.80 -26.65
C ARG A 496 -17.87 -10.71 -26.99
N ASP A 497 -17.56 -10.72 -28.28
CA ASP A 497 -16.21 -10.52 -28.81
C ASP A 497 -15.76 -9.06 -28.74
N SER A 498 -16.63 -8.11 -29.10
CA SER A 498 -16.33 -6.68 -29.01
C SER A 498 -15.99 -6.27 -27.57
N LEU A 499 -16.80 -6.67 -26.59
CA LEU A 499 -16.54 -6.43 -25.16
C LEU A 499 -15.35 -7.25 -24.64
N GLY A 500 -15.25 -8.54 -24.98
CA GLY A 500 -14.13 -9.37 -24.54
C GLY A 500 -12.78 -8.85 -25.05
N MET A 501 -12.71 -8.38 -26.29
CA MET A 501 -11.51 -7.77 -26.87
C MET A 501 -11.21 -6.38 -26.29
N ALA A 502 -12.23 -5.62 -25.85
CA ALA A 502 -12.03 -4.39 -25.10
C ALA A 502 -11.43 -4.66 -23.72
N ILE A 503 -12.00 -5.59 -22.94
CA ILE A 503 -11.49 -6.05 -21.64
C ILE A 503 -10.04 -6.56 -21.77
N ARG A 504 -9.72 -7.30 -22.84
CA ARG A 504 -8.35 -7.75 -23.13
C ARG A 504 -7.38 -6.61 -23.44
N ARG A 505 -7.83 -5.55 -24.11
CA ARG A 505 -7.03 -4.35 -24.41
C ARG A 505 -6.77 -3.51 -23.15
N TRP A 506 -7.76 -3.42 -22.27
CA TRP A 506 -7.66 -2.76 -20.97
C TRP A 506 -6.77 -3.54 -19.99
N GLY A 507 -6.76 -4.88 -20.08
CA GLY A 507 -5.85 -5.74 -19.32
C GLY A 507 -6.32 -6.02 -17.88
N ALA A 508 -5.40 -6.41 -17.00
CA ALA A 508 -5.74 -6.86 -15.65
C ALA A 508 -6.45 -5.79 -14.79
N SER A 509 -6.10 -4.52 -14.94
CA SER A 509 -6.69 -3.40 -14.17
C SER A 509 -8.02 -2.88 -14.73
N TRP A 510 -8.66 -3.58 -15.69
CA TRP A 510 -9.84 -3.08 -16.40
C TRP A 510 -10.99 -2.66 -15.47
N ARG A 511 -11.22 -3.40 -14.37
CA ARG A 511 -12.25 -3.07 -13.37
C ARG A 511 -11.98 -1.71 -12.73
N SER A 512 -10.73 -1.42 -12.37
CA SER A 512 -10.31 -0.13 -11.83
C SER A 512 -10.46 1.00 -12.85
N GLN A 513 -10.22 0.72 -14.14
CA GLN A 513 -10.43 1.69 -15.23
C GLN A 513 -11.92 2.03 -15.41
N VAL A 514 -12.82 1.04 -15.22
CA VAL A 514 -14.28 1.24 -15.18
C VAL A 514 -14.70 2.09 -13.96
N ILE A 515 -14.13 1.85 -12.77
CA ILE A 515 -14.37 2.72 -11.59
C ILE A 515 -13.97 4.17 -11.92
N PHE A 516 -12.77 4.40 -12.47
CA PHE A 516 -12.30 5.75 -12.81
C PHE A 516 -13.23 6.45 -13.82
N ALA A 517 -13.68 5.74 -14.86
CA ALA A 517 -14.61 6.29 -15.85
C ALA A 517 -16.00 6.63 -15.26
N MET A 518 -16.52 5.80 -14.35
CA MET A 518 -17.78 6.05 -13.65
C MET A 518 -17.68 7.27 -12.72
N LEU A 519 -16.63 7.35 -11.90
CA LEU A 519 -16.43 8.46 -10.97
C LEU A 519 -16.14 9.78 -11.70
N TYR A 520 -15.53 9.72 -12.89
CA TYR A 520 -15.34 10.88 -13.76
C TYR A 520 -16.65 11.38 -14.39
N GLU A 521 -17.56 10.48 -14.81
CA GLU A 521 -18.90 10.87 -15.24
C GLU A 521 -19.71 11.51 -14.10
N ILE A 522 -19.61 10.99 -12.87
CA ILE A 522 -20.26 11.59 -11.70
C ILE A 522 -19.66 12.97 -11.36
N TYR A 523 -18.35 13.14 -11.49
CA TYR A 523 -17.67 14.41 -11.29
C TYR A 523 -18.03 15.46 -12.36
N THR A 524 -18.14 15.06 -13.63
CA THR A 524 -18.47 15.99 -14.73
C THR A 524 -19.97 16.29 -14.84
N GLU A 525 -20.84 15.32 -14.53
CA GLU A 525 -22.30 15.42 -14.66
C GLU A 525 -23.04 14.99 -13.37
N PRO A 526 -22.77 15.62 -12.20
CA PRO A 526 -23.27 15.14 -10.90
C PRO A 526 -24.81 15.10 -10.80
N GLY A 527 -25.52 15.97 -11.54
CA GLY A 527 -26.97 15.95 -11.64
C GLY A 527 -27.56 14.67 -12.30
N LYS A 528 -26.71 13.80 -12.86
CA LYS A 528 -27.08 12.51 -13.45
C LYS A 528 -26.55 11.30 -12.64
N LYS A 529 -26.10 11.48 -11.38
CA LYS A 529 -25.55 10.41 -10.52
C LYS A 529 -26.34 9.11 -10.60
N ALA A 530 -27.68 9.17 -10.50
CA ALA A 530 -28.54 7.99 -10.57
C ALA A 530 -28.48 7.26 -11.93
N ASP A 531 -28.63 8.00 -13.04
CA ASP A 531 -28.63 7.44 -14.40
C ASP A 531 -27.26 6.83 -14.74
N ILE A 532 -26.17 7.50 -14.35
CA ILE A 532 -24.80 7.01 -14.54
C ILE A 532 -24.61 5.68 -13.79
N LEU A 533 -25.00 5.60 -12.52
CA LEU A 533 -24.90 4.38 -11.72
C LEU A 533 -25.76 3.24 -12.29
N ALA A 534 -26.95 3.55 -12.83
CA ALA A 534 -27.77 2.57 -13.55
C ALA A 534 -27.06 2.05 -14.81
N HIS A 535 -26.55 2.93 -15.69
CA HIS A 535 -25.84 2.55 -16.91
C HIS A 535 -24.59 1.69 -16.62
N TYR A 536 -23.81 2.02 -15.58
CA TYR A 536 -22.66 1.20 -15.19
C TYR A 536 -23.07 -0.14 -14.54
N SER A 537 -24.18 -0.19 -13.80
CA SER A 537 -24.74 -1.43 -13.27
C SER A 537 -25.21 -2.37 -14.39
N GLU A 538 -25.98 -1.86 -15.36
CA GLU A 538 -26.41 -2.61 -16.54
C GLU A 538 -25.22 -3.10 -17.38
N PHE A 539 -24.20 -2.26 -17.58
CA PHE A 539 -22.98 -2.61 -18.31
C PHE A 539 -22.23 -3.78 -17.64
N MET A 540 -22.08 -3.74 -16.31
CA MET A 540 -21.42 -4.79 -15.56
C MET A 540 -22.26 -6.08 -15.44
N ALA A 541 -23.59 -5.96 -15.33
CA ALA A 541 -24.51 -7.09 -15.41
C ALA A 541 -24.44 -7.79 -16.79
N HIS A 542 -24.33 -7.02 -17.88
CA HIS A 542 -24.18 -7.55 -19.25
C HIS A 542 -22.81 -8.21 -19.48
N ILE A 543 -21.71 -7.64 -18.97
CA ILE A 543 -20.39 -8.30 -18.98
C ILE A 543 -20.41 -9.62 -18.19
N THR A 544 -21.20 -9.67 -17.11
CA THR A 544 -21.35 -10.85 -16.24
C THR A 544 -22.21 -11.93 -16.89
N SER A 545 -23.36 -11.59 -17.47
CA SER A 545 -24.23 -12.54 -18.19
C SER A 545 -23.55 -13.11 -19.45
N LEU A 546 -22.70 -12.31 -20.10
CA LEU A 546 -21.82 -12.77 -21.17
C LEU A 546 -20.61 -13.60 -20.70
N GLY A 547 -20.36 -13.75 -19.40
CA GLY A 547 -19.27 -14.59 -18.87
C GLY A 547 -17.87 -14.18 -19.34
N ILE A 548 -17.63 -12.87 -19.51
CA ILE A 548 -16.38 -12.30 -20.05
C ILE A 548 -15.62 -11.41 -19.05
N LEU A 549 -16.03 -11.39 -17.78
CA LEU A 549 -15.36 -10.69 -16.67
C LEU A 549 -13.82 -10.91 -16.65
N ASP A 550 -13.37 -12.13 -16.95
CA ASP A 550 -11.95 -12.49 -16.94
C ASP A 550 -11.40 -12.79 -18.35
N ALA A 551 -12.01 -12.20 -19.38
CA ALA A 551 -11.56 -12.31 -20.78
C ALA A 551 -10.10 -11.87 -20.99
N HIS A 552 -9.58 -10.98 -20.14
CA HIS A 552 -8.17 -10.59 -20.11
C HIS A 552 -7.21 -11.75 -19.77
N LEU A 553 -7.67 -12.80 -19.09
CA LEU A 553 -6.90 -14.02 -18.78
C LEU A 553 -7.05 -15.13 -19.82
N PHE A 554 -8.01 -15.02 -20.76
CA PHE A 554 -8.28 -16.09 -21.72
C PHE A 554 -7.06 -16.37 -22.60
N LYS A 555 -6.73 -17.65 -22.77
CA LYS A 555 -5.67 -18.11 -23.68
C LYS A 555 -6.30 -18.41 -25.05
N PRO A 556 -5.69 -17.97 -26.17
CA PRO A 556 -6.10 -18.40 -27.50
C PRO A 556 -6.12 -19.92 -27.63
N LEU A 557 -7.08 -20.47 -28.38
CA LEU A 557 -7.12 -21.90 -28.73
C LEU A 557 -5.87 -22.38 -29.49
N VAL A 558 -5.11 -21.45 -30.09
CA VAL A 558 -3.91 -21.73 -30.91
C VAL A 558 -2.79 -20.79 -30.49
N ASP A 559 -1.59 -21.32 -30.21
CA ASP A 559 -0.40 -20.49 -30.06
C ASP A 559 0.14 -20.03 -31.43
N GLY A 560 1.00 -19.00 -31.43
CA GLY A 560 1.53 -18.43 -32.67
C GLY A 560 2.34 -19.41 -33.54
N THR A 561 2.96 -20.44 -32.96
CA THR A 561 3.72 -21.47 -33.67
C THR A 561 2.79 -22.47 -34.35
N ALA A 562 1.76 -22.92 -33.64
CA ALA A 562 0.72 -23.77 -34.20
C ALA A 562 -0.07 -23.05 -35.31
N LEU A 563 -0.38 -21.76 -35.12
CA LEU A 563 -1.06 -20.93 -36.12
C LEU A 563 -0.20 -20.72 -37.37
N ALA A 564 1.07 -20.34 -37.23
CA ALA A 564 2.00 -20.20 -38.36
C ALA A 564 2.17 -21.52 -39.14
N LYS A 565 2.22 -22.66 -38.43
CA LYS A 565 2.27 -24.00 -39.03
C LYS A 565 0.98 -24.35 -39.79
N ALA A 566 -0.19 -24.04 -39.25
CA ALA A 566 -1.48 -24.31 -39.89
C ALA A 566 -1.73 -23.42 -41.12
N LEU A 567 -1.16 -22.21 -41.15
CA LEU A 567 -1.22 -21.27 -42.26
C LEU A 567 -0.08 -21.45 -43.30
N ASN A 568 0.87 -22.35 -43.06
CA ASN A 568 2.08 -22.52 -43.89
C ASN A 568 2.87 -21.20 -44.10
N ALA A 569 2.91 -20.35 -43.06
CA ALA A 569 3.48 -19.01 -43.08
C ALA A 569 4.67 -18.88 -42.11
N LYS A 570 5.55 -17.92 -42.35
CA LYS A 570 6.67 -17.63 -41.43
C LYS A 570 6.23 -16.71 -40.28
N PRO A 571 6.65 -16.96 -39.03
CA PRO A 571 6.43 -16.06 -37.92
C PRO A 571 6.86 -14.61 -38.22
N GLY A 572 6.04 -13.63 -37.84
CA GLY A 572 6.25 -12.21 -38.15
C GLY A 572 5.21 -11.28 -37.53
N PRO A 573 5.25 -9.97 -37.82
CA PRO A 573 4.41 -8.96 -37.15
C PRO A 573 2.89 -9.19 -37.28
N TRP A 574 2.46 -9.80 -38.39
CA TRP A 574 1.05 -10.17 -38.65
C TRP A 574 0.45 -11.09 -37.57
N MET A 575 1.27 -11.89 -36.88
CA MET A 575 0.82 -12.89 -35.92
C MET A 575 -0.02 -12.31 -34.78
N LYS A 576 0.25 -11.07 -34.34
CA LYS A 576 -0.54 -10.45 -33.27
C LYS A 576 -1.99 -10.28 -33.71
N ALA A 577 -2.20 -9.62 -34.84
CA ALA A 577 -3.54 -9.40 -35.38
C ALA A 577 -4.24 -10.71 -35.74
N ALA A 578 -3.51 -11.73 -36.21
CA ALA A 578 -4.08 -13.05 -36.48
C ALA A 578 -4.53 -13.76 -35.18
N LEU A 579 -3.77 -13.65 -34.09
CA LEU A 579 -4.18 -14.15 -32.77
C LEU A 579 -5.33 -13.33 -32.16
N ASP A 580 -5.41 -12.03 -32.45
CA ASP A 580 -6.54 -11.18 -32.08
C ASP A 580 -7.83 -11.61 -32.84
N VAL A 581 -7.74 -12.05 -34.10
CA VAL A 581 -8.86 -12.67 -34.86
C VAL A 581 -9.27 -14.02 -34.25
N VAL A 582 -8.32 -14.94 -33.97
CA VAL A 582 -8.61 -16.22 -33.29
C VAL A 582 -9.34 -15.98 -31.96
N MET A 583 -8.91 -14.99 -31.18
CA MET A 583 -9.53 -14.64 -29.90
C MET A 583 -10.92 -14.01 -30.07
N ALA A 584 -11.13 -13.15 -31.06
CA ALA A 584 -12.46 -12.61 -31.37
C ALA A 584 -13.44 -13.73 -31.76
N TRP A 585 -13.01 -14.66 -32.61
CA TRP A 585 -13.80 -15.85 -32.96
C TRP A 585 -14.10 -16.72 -31.73
N GLN A 586 -13.10 -16.99 -30.88
CA GLN A 586 -13.24 -17.76 -29.64
C GLN A 586 -14.21 -17.10 -28.65
N LEU A 587 -14.24 -15.76 -28.59
CA LEU A 587 -15.19 -15.01 -27.78
C LEU A 587 -16.62 -15.04 -28.35
N ARG A 588 -16.80 -15.16 -29.68
CA ARG A 588 -18.12 -15.42 -30.29
C ARG A 588 -18.60 -16.86 -30.10
N ASN A 589 -17.68 -17.83 -30.03
CA ASN A 589 -17.96 -19.27 -30.01
C ASN A 589 -17.43 -19.94 -28.73
N PRO A 590 -17.95 -19.60 -27.53
CA PRO A 590 -17.35 -19.99 -26.25
C PRO A 590 -17.32 -21.51 -26.01
N ASP A 591 -18.26 -22.25 -26.59
CA ASP A 591 -18.40 -23.71 -26.42
C ASP A 591 -17.51 -24.53 -27.37
N ILE A 592 -16.88 -23.90 -28.38
CA ILE A 592 -16.09 -24.62 -29.39
C ILE A 592 -14.60 -24.60 -29.01
N THR A 593 -14.07 -25.78 -28.72
CA THR A 593 -12.65 -25.99 -28.36
C THR A 593 -11.77 -26.41 -29.53
N ASP A 594 -12.34 -26.78 -30.68
CA ASP A 594 -11.60 -27.07 -31.92
C ASP A 594 -11.17 -25.75 -32.60
N PRO A 595 -9.86 -25.49 -32.76
CA PRO A 595 -9.38 -24.29 -33.43
C PRO A 595 -9.58 -24.27 -34.95
N ALA A 596 -10.00 -25.36 -35.60
CA ALA A 596 -10.07 -25.43 -37.07
C ALA A 596 -10.85 -24.27 -37.70
N ALA A 597 -12.05 -23.97 -37.19
CA ALA A 597 -12.88 -22.87 -37.69
C ALA A 597 -12.29 -21.47 -37.40
N ALA A 598 -11.59 -21.29 -36.26
CA ALA A 598 -10.85 -20.06 -35.98
C ALA A 598 -9.70 -19.82 -36.96
N ILE A 599 -9.00 -20.90 -37.35
CA ILE A 599 -7.91 -20.85 -38.32
C ILE A 599 -8.43 -20.54 -39.74
N GLU A 600 -9.61 -21.06 -40.13
CA GLU A 600 -10.24 -20.67 -41.40
C GLU A 600 -10.66 -19.18 -41.39
N GLU A 601 -11.18 -18.62 -40.30
CA GLU A 601 -11.48 -17.17 -40.25
C GLU A 601 -10.21 -16.31 -40.41
N VAL A 602 -9.07 -16.72 -39.82
CA VAL A 602 -7.79 -16.03 -40.06
C VAL A 602 -7.40 -16.03 -41.54
N LYS A 603 -7.62 -17.14 -42.28
CA LYS A 603 -7.35 -17.21 -43.73
C LYS A 603 -8.29 -16.35 -44.57
N LEU A 604 -9.50 -16.09 -44.08
CA LEU A 604 -10.50 -15.23 -44.71
C LEU A 604 -10.29 -13.74 -44.36
N SER A 605 -9.39 -13.43 -43.43
CA SER A 605 -9.06 -12.06 -43.04
C SER A 605 -7.84 -11.52 -43.80
N ASP A 606 -7.86 -10.24 -44.17
CA ASP A 606 -6.75 -9.53 -44.84
C ASP A 606 -5.47 -9.38 -43.98
N VAL A 607 -5.44 -10.00 -42.79
CA VAL A 607 -4.34 -9.93 -41.83
C VAL A 607 -3.11 -10.72 -42.29
N VAL A 608 -3.31 -11.73 -43.14
CA VAL A 608 -2.23 -12.56 -43.69
C VAL A 608 -2.07 -12.24 -45.17
N ASP A 609 -1.07 -11.41 -45.51
CA ASP A 609 -0.70 -11.11 -46.89
C ASP A 609 -0.46 -12.42 -47.66
N THR A 610 -1.29 -12.66 -48.68
CA THR A 610 -1.32 -13.92 -49.44
C THR A 610 -0.01 -14.19 -50.20
N SER A 611 0.84 -13.18 -50.40
CA SER A 611 2.19 -13.36 -50.96
C SER A 611 3.16 -14.08 -49.99
N THR A 612 2.84 -14.13 -48.70
CA THR A 612 3.65 -14.77 -47.65
C THR A 612 3.33 -16.25 -47.44
N LEU A 613 2.20 -16.73 -47.99
CA LEU A 613 1.77 -18.12 -47.93
C LEU A 613 2.64 -18.97 -48.87
N ALA A 614 3.39 -19.95 -48.34
CA ALA A 614 4.18 -20.83 -49.20
C ALA A 614 3.24 -21.72 -50.05
N PRO A 615 3.48 -21.85 -51.38
CA PRO A 615 2.55 -22.53 -52.28
C PRO A 615 2.39 -24.01 -51.93
N PRO A 616 1.20 -24.60 -52.17
CA PRO A 616 0.89 -25.97 -51.75
C PRO A 616 1.86 -26.98 -52.39
N ALA A 617 2.43 -27.85 -51.56
CA ALA A 617 3.40 -28.84 -51.99
C ALA A 617 2.82 -29.77 -53.06
N LYS A 618 3.31 -29.63 -54.31
CA LYS A 618 2.93 -30.50 -55.43
C LYS A 618 3.24 -31.95 -55.08
N LYS A 619 2.21 -32.76 -54.79
CA LYS A 619 2.32 -34.21 -54.66
C LYS A 619 2.86 -34.79 -55.96
N GLN A 620 4.17 -35.05 -56.02
CA GLN A 620 4.75 -35.83 -57.11
C GLN A 620 4.14 -37.24 -57.08
N LYS A 621 3.34 -37.57 -58.09
CA LYS A 621 3.04 -38.97 -58.40
C LYS A 621 4.38 -39.64 -58.74
N LYS A 622 4.84 -40.57 -57.90
CA LYS A 622 5.83 -41.55 -58.36
C LYS A 622 5.14 -42.39 -59.43
N GLY A 623 5.62 -42.29 -60.67
CA GLY A 623 5.16 -43.15 -61.76
C GLY A 623 5.58 -44.60 -61.51
N GLN A 624 4.81 -45.53 -62.07
CA GLN A 624 5.25 -46.91 -62.27
C GLN A 624 5.99 -46.99 -63.60
N SER A 625 7.20 -47.55 -63.57
CA SER A 625 7.94 -48.12 -64.71
C SER A 625 9.02 -49.04 -64.16
#